data_AF-A0A6A4NV34-F1
#
_entry.id   AF-A0A6A4NV34-F1
#
_cell.length_a   1.000
_cell.length_b   1.000
_cell.length_c   1.000
_cell.angle_alpha   90.00
_cell.angle_beta   90.00
_cell.angle_gamma   90.00
#
_symmetry.space_group_name_H-M   'P 1'
#
loop_
_entity.id
_entity.type
_entity.pdbx_description
1 polymer ?
#
loop_
_entity_poly.entity_id
_entity_poly.type
_entity_poly.pdbx_seq_one_letter_code
_entity_poly.pdbx_strand_id
1 'polypeptide(L)' 'MKEYNEAVKLSDDINGMISERSSFPAFGPETQRHASAIRRKITIFGTRLDSLQSLLSKNPGK' A
#
# COMPACT_ATOMS: atom_id res chain seq x y z
N MET A 1 -6.68 9.57 13.39
CA MET A 1 -7.09 10.09 12.06
C MET A 1 -5.93 10.26 11.08
N LYS A 2 -4.76 10.83 11.44
CA LYS A 2 -3.61 10.99 10.50
C LYS A 2 -3.14 9.66 9.89
N GLU A 3 -2.81 8.67 10.74
CA GLU A 3 -2.34 7.34 10.30
C GLU A 3 -3.34 6.64 9.36
N TYR A 4 -4.63 6.79 9.63
CA TYR A 4 -5.70 6.27 8.78
C TYR A 4 -5.70 6.93 7.40
N ASN A 5 -5.60 8.26 7.35
CA ASN A 5 -5.52 8.99 6.09
C ASN A 5 -4.26 8.64 5.29
N GLU A 6 -3.11 8.42 5.95
CA GLU A 6 -1.90 7.95 5.27
C GLU A 6 -2.09 6.55 4.67
N ALA A 7 -2.72 5.63 5.41
CA ALA A 7 -3.05 4.29 4.92
C ALA A 7 -4.04 4.34 3.73
N VAL A 8 -5.07 5.19 3.80
CA VAL A 8 -6.04 5.37 2.71
C VAL A 8 -5.37 5.90 1.44
N LYS A 9 -4.53 6.93 1.55
CA LYS A 9 -3.79 7.47 0.40
C LYS A 9 -2.87 6.44 -0.23
N LEU A 10 -2.20 5.63 0.60
CA LEU A 10 -1.33 4.57 0.10
C LEU A 10 -2.12 3.45 -0.58
N SER A 11 -3.33 3.13 -0.09
CA SER A 11 -4.24 2.17 -0.73
C SER A 11 -4.70 2.65 -2.11
N ASP A 12 -5.07 3.92 -2.23
CA ASP A 12 -5.49 4.51 -3.51
C ASP A 12 -4.35 4.50 -4.53
N ASP A 13 -3.16 4.89 -4.10
CA ASP A 13 -1.95 4.84 -4.92
C ASP A 13 -1.59 3.42 -5.39
N ILE A 14 -1.67 2.41 -4.50
CA ILE A 14 -1.47 1.00 -4.89
C ILE A 14 -2.51 0.58 -5.94
N ASN A 15 -3.77 0.98 -5.77
CA ASN A 15 -4.84 0.67 -6.71
C ASN A 15 -4.60 1.34 -8.08
N GLY A 16 -4.08 2.57 -8.09
CA GLY A 16 -3.61 3.25 -9.29
C GLY A 16 -2.50 2.47 -9.98
N MET A 17 -1.44 2.09 -9.26
CA MET A 17 -0.32 1.34 -9.82
C MET A 17 -0.72 -0.05 -10.37
N ILE A 18 -1.69 -0.72 -9.73
CA ILE A 18 -2.24 -1.99 -10.20
C ILE A 18 -3.04 -1.78 -11.49
N SER A 19 -3.84 -0.72 -11.58
CA SER A 19 -4.59 -0.39 -12.79
C SER A 19 -3.65 -0.11 -13.97
N GLU A 20 -2.56 0.62 -13.72
CA GLU A 20 -1.50 0.91 -14.69
C GLU A 20 -0.72 -0.34 -15.13
N ARG A 21 -0.70 -1.43 -14.33
CA ARG A 21 0.02 -2.68 -14.64
C ARG A 21 -0.37 -3.24 -16.01
N SER A 22 -1.63 -3.08 -16.41
CA SER A 22 -2.17 -3.56 -17.69
C SER A 22 -1.57 -2.85 -18.91
N SER A 23 -1.02 -1.65 -18.71
CA SER A 23 -0.35 -0.87 -19.75
C SER A 23 1.11 -1.29 -19.97
N PHE A 24 1.69 -2.08 -19.07
CA PHE A 24 3.05 -2.58 -19.22
C PHE A 24 3.10 -3.88 -20.03
N PRO A 25 4.16 -4.11 -20.81
CA PRO A 25 4.37 -5.40 -21.46
C PRO A 25 4.52 -6.53 -20.42
N ALA A 26 4.18 -7.75 -20.81
CA ALA A 26 4.19 -8.92 -19.91
C ALA A 26 5.56 -9.15 -19.24
N PHE A 27 6.65 -8.85 -19.96
CA PHE A 27 8.02 -8.98 -19.48
C PHE A 27 8.84 -7.76 -19.89
N GLY A 28 9.77 -7.38 -19.02
CA GLY A 28 10.70 -6.28 -19.28
C GLY A 28 11.25 -5.68 -17.98
N PRO A 29 12.40 -5.00 -18.07
CA PRO A 29 13.02 -4.35 -16.91
C PRO A 29 12.09 -3.29 -16.29
N GLU A 30 11.32 -2.58 -17.10
CA GLU A 30 10.33 -1.59 -16.63
C GLU A 30 9.18 -2.28 -15.88
N THR A 31 8.63 -3.36 -16.42
CA THR A 31 7.59 -4.18 -15.75
C THR A 31 8.09 -4.73 -14.42
N GLN A 32 9.35 -5.21 -14.37
CA GLN A 32 9.96 -5.69 -13.12
C GLN A 32 10.15 -4.56 -12.10
N ARG A 33 10.59 -3.38 -12.54
CA ARG A 33 10.73 -2.19 -11.68
C ARG A 33 9.37 -1.77 -11.13
N HIS A 34 8.35 -1.68 -11.97
CA HIS A 34 6.97 -1.35 -11.57
C HIS A 34 6.44 -2.37 -10.56
N ALA A 35 6.56 -3.66 -10.85
CA ALA A 35 6.14 -4.73 -9.94
C ALA A 35 6.90 -4.68 -8.60
N SER A 36 8.17 -4.30 -8.60
CA SER A 36 8.96 -4.14 -7.37
C SER A 36 8.55 -2.92 -6.57
N ALA A 37 8.23 -1.81 -7.24
CA ALA A 37 7.69 -0.61 -6.61
C ALA A 37 6.33 -0.87 -5.95
N ILE A 38 5.40 -1.55 -6.65
CA ILE A 38 4.10 -1.96 -6.09
C ILE A 38 4.31 -2.84 -4.85
N ARG A 39 5.15 -3.88 -4.95
CA ARG A 39 5.43 -4.77 -3.81
C ARG A 39 5.96 -4.01 -2.60
N ARG A 40 6.88 -3.06 -2.80
CA ARG A 40 7.38 -2.19 -1.73
C ARG A 40 6.27 -1.37 -1.09
N LYS A 41 5.37 -0.78 -1.89
CA LYS A 41 4.23 -0.02 -1.36
C LYS A 41 3.26 -0.91 -0.57
N ILE A 42 2.97 -2.12 -1.05
CA ILE A 42 2.17 -3.11 -0.32
C ILE A 42 2.81 -3.45 1.03
N THR A 43 4.13 -3.65 1.09
CA THR A 43 4.83 -3.89 2.36
C THR A 43 4.66 -2.72 3.32
N ILE A 44 4.86 -1.49 2.86
CA ILE A 44 4.68 -0.28 3.68
C ILE A 44 3.22 -0.17 4.17
N PHE A 45 2.25 -0.47 3.30
CA PHE A 45 0.84 -0.47 3.64
C PHE A 45 0.53 -1.49 4.74
N GLY A 46 1.07 -2.71 4.64
CA GLY A 46 0.97 -3.71 5.70
C GLY A 46 1.50 -3.20 7.05
N THR A 47 2.66 -2.54 7.07
CA THR A 47 3.20 -1.93 8.31
C THR A 47 2.29 -0.83 8.87
N ARG A 48 1.67 -0.02 8.02
CA ARG A 48 0.72 1.01 8.46
C ARG A 48 -0.57 0.41 9.01
N LEU A 49 -1.05 -0.70 8.43
CA LEU A 49 -2.21 -1.43 8.96
C LEU A 49 -1.91 -2.03 10.34
N ASP A 50 -0.73 -2.63 10.52
CA ASP A 50 -0.29 -3.13 11.84
C ASP A 50 -0.21 -2.00 12.87
N SER A 51 0.33 -0.84 12.49
CA SER A 51 0.39 0.35 13.34
C SER A 51 -1.01 0.83 13.74
N LEU A 52 -1.94 0.89 12.79
CA LEU A 52 -3.34 1.22 13.03
C LEU A 52 -4.02 0.21 13.96
N GLN A 53 -3.80 -1.08 13.75
CA GLN A 53 -4.32 -2.13 14.62
C GLN A 53 -3.75 -2.00 16.04
N SER A 54 -2.46 -1.71 16.19
CA SER A 54 -1.83 -1.44 17.49
C SER A 54 -2.49 -0.25 18.20
N LEU A 55 -2.74 0.85 17.48
CA LEU A 55 -3.43 2.03 18.02
C LEU A 55 -4.85 1.72 18.46
N LEU A 56 -5.61 0.97 17.66
CA LEU A 56 -6.96 0.53 18.00
C LEU A 56 -6.96 -0.41 19.21
N SER A 57 -6.00 -1.34 19.29
CA SER A 57 -5.87 -2.28 20.40
C SER A 57 -5.44 -1.62 21.71
N LYS A 58 -4.66 -0.54 21.65
CA LYS A 58 -4.24 0.24 22.84
C LYS A 58 -5.31 1.20 23.35
N ASN A 59 -6.39 1.36 22.60
CA ASN A 59 -7.55 2.09 23.04
C ASN A 59 -8.54 1.05 23.62
N PRO A 60 -8.45 0.69 24.93
CA PRO A 60 -9.50 -0.10 25.54
C PRO A 60 -10.77 0.72 25.34
N GLY A 61 -11.77 0.12 24.68
CA GLY A 61 -13.08 0.76 24.54
C GLY A 61 -13.53 1.30 25.90
N LYS A 62 -14.10 2.50 25.86
CA LYS A 62 -14.92 3.05 26.94
C LYS A 62 -15.97 2.03 27.39
#